data_AF-A0A0L7R1C4-F1
#
_entry.id   AF-A0A0L7R1C4-F1
#
_cell.length_a   1.000
_cell.length_b   1.000
_cell.length_c   1.000
_cell.angle_alpha   90.00
_cell.angle_beta   90.00
_cell.angle_gamma   90.00
#
_symmetry.space_group_name_H-M   'P 1'
#
loop_
_entity.id
_entity.type
_entity.pdbx_description
1 polymer ?
#
loop_
_entity_poly.entity_id
_entity_poly.type
_entity_poly.pdbx_seq_one_letter_code
_entity_poly.pdbx_strand_id
1 'polypeptide(L)'
;MYFSDPQNTNVSIFSNDLTDKNFTSKPLVKRLNGSYIKGLAFDTKTRTLFWSDASRERIMKMHVPLDGPPEEPTLLHNLPHQSPNGIALDICNSHIYWVNSNKTNSNIQRSNLDGSDHMIVLEHLEEAISVAIDHYANKLYWTDDVEGTHFKIERSNLDGTERELMVQAIRQHPIYLAVDQNSIYWSDVVHKAVWTSPNKNKTVDVPSTTQTYFALYKTHPGGIVARDNVGTVDCAAIARIRQKASQTIGSYNNLTTSTEESELTTETFKYCLNDGHVNDKNGNCQCKSGFIGTNCEIDLCHNYCIQGNCSINSDGLPMCKCNKTFVGPRCETNPCKDYCLHDGQCSIQNEKPVCKCKYSEGSRCESLSNTTVLCEIFCANTESVPTSVATATCRCAEERKGFAQMVTFRENDEYGTLLPIFSAFVCVLVLVIIVLSYYVNKFRRRPRIKKRFVVSKGGVTPLTSRPQLPDNQCEITIENCCNMNICETPCFEPKLCTAPPGTNGTKKEEKNSLLDNMEENSW
;
A
#
# COMPACT_ATOMS: atom_id res chain seq x y z
N MET A 1 -10.37 15.76 10.39
CA MET A 1 -10.37 14.31 10.10
C MET A 1 -10.82 13.57 11.35
N TYR A 2 -11.66 12.55 11.19
CA TYR A 2 -12.03 11.64 12.27
C TYR A 2 -11.44 10.27 11.99
N PHE A 3 -11.02 9.56 13.02
CA PHE A 3 -10.51 8.20 12.90
C PHE A 3 -10.80 7.42 14.17
N SER A 4 -10.88 6.09 14.04
CA SER A 4 -10.99 5.17 15.16
C SER A 4 -9.64 4.55 15.47
N ASP A 5 -9.39 4.29 16.75
CA ASP A 5 -8.23 3.53 17.21
C ASP A 5 -8.70 2.29 17.97
N PRO A 6 -8.65 1.09 17.36
CA PRO A 6 -9.06 -0.14 18.02
C PRO A 6 -8.09 -0.59 19.13
N GLN A 7 -6.88 -0.03 19.22
CA GLN A 7 -5.89 -0.37 20.25
C GLN A 7 -6.04 0.50 21.51
N ASN A 8 -6.64 1.69 21.40
CA ASN A 8 -6.83 2.57 22.54
C ASN A 8 -7.93 2.05 23.48
N THR A 9 -7.62 1.86 24.76
CA THR A 9 -8.55 1.28 25.74
C THR A 9 -9.62 2.25 26.25
N ASN A 10 -9.38 3.56 26.15
CA ASN A 10 -10.23 4.58 26.79
C ASN A 10 -11.11 5.36 25.80
N VAL A 11 -10.69 5.48 24.54
CA VAL A 11 -11.33 6.33 23.53
C VAL A 11 -11.45 5.54 22.22
N SER A 12 -12.64 5.54 21.62
CA SER A 12 -12.91 4.85 20.36
C SER A 12 -12.69 5.73 19.14
N ILE A 13 -13.06 7.01 19.20
CA ILE A 13 -13.01 7.94 18.07
C ILE A 13 -12.31 9.23 18.48
N PHE A 14 -11.44 9.72 17.59
CA PHE A 14 -10.69 10.95 17.75
C PHE A 14 -10.99 11.94 16.62
N SER A 15 -10.75 13.22 16.89
CA SER A 15 -10.85 14.32 15.94
C SER A 15 -9.51 15.04 15.83
N ASN A 16 -9.01 15.16 14.60
CA ASN A 16 -7.76 15.85 14.28
C ASN A 16 -8.02 16.98 13.29
N ASP A 17 -7.43 18.14 13.58
CA ASP A 17 -7.34 19.21 12.61
C ASP A 17 -6.04 19.04 11.82
N LEU A 18 -6.16 18.71 10.53
CA LEU A 18 -5.01 18.48 9.66
C LEU A 18 -4.38 19.78 9.15
N THR A 19 -4.95 20.95 9.46
CA THR A 19 -4.34 22.25 9.12
C THR A 19 -3.21 22.62 10.08
N ASP A 20 -3.25 22.08 11.30
CA ASP A 20 -2.19 22.21 12.29
C ASP A 20 -1.11 21.14 12.04
N LYS A 21 0.16 21.55 11.94
CA LYS A 21 1.27 20.61 11.72
C LYS A 21 1.59 19.77 12.96
N ASN A 22 1.27 20.26 14.15
CA ASN A 22 1.54 19.61 15.43
C ASN A 22 0.24 19.34 16.20
N PHE A 23 -0.80 18.91 15.48
CA PHE A 23 -2.09 18.63 16.11
C PHE A 23 -1.94 17.54 17.17
N THR A 24 -2.66 17.71 18.28
CA THR A 24 -2.85 16.65 19.27
C THR A 24 -4.21 16.00 19.02
N SER A 25 -4.26 14.66 19.03
CA SER A 25 -5.51 13.94 18.78
C SER A 25 -6.53 14.24 19.87
N LYS A 26 -7.66 14.88 19.50
CA LYS A 26 -8.71 15.23 20.46
C LYS A 26 -9.64 14.04 20.64
N PRO A 27 -9.82 13.51 21.86
CA PRO A 27 -10.74 12.41 22.10
C PRO A 27 -12.18 12.89 21.90
N LEU A 28 -12.97 12.13 21.15
CA LEU A 28 -14.34 12.51 20.79
C LEU A 28 -15.37 11.55 21.39
N VAL A 29 -15.19 10.24 21.20
CA VAL A 29 -16.11 9.22 21.71
C VAL A 29 -15.37 8.29 22.65
N LYS A 30 -15.84 8.20 23.90
CA LYS A 30 -15.30 7.27 24.90
C LYS A 30 -15.53 5.83 24.48
N ARG A 31 -14.56 4.96 24.79
CA ARG A 31 -14.70 3.54 24.49
C ARG A 31 -15.68 2.88 25.44
N LEU A 32 -16.69 2.25 24.87
CA LEU A 32 -17.62 1.39 25.60
C LEU A 32 -17.06 -0.02 25.63
N ASN A 33 -17.34 -0.77 26.70
CA ASN A 33 -16.88 -2.15 26.82
C ASN A 33 -17.44 -3.00 25.67
N GLY A 34 -16.57 -3.76 25.00
CA GLY A 34 -16.92 -4.55 23.82
C GLY A 34 -17.24 -3.72 22.57
N SER A 35 -16.85 -2.43 22.50
CA SER A 35 -16.99 -1.62 21.28
C SER A 35 -15.85 -1.88 20.29
N TYR A 36 -16.20 -2.04 19.01
CA TYR A 36 -15.25 -2.19 17.92
C TYR A 36 -15.72 -1.42 16.68
N ILE A 37 -15.15 -0.23 16.50
CA ILE A 37 -15.54 0.70 15.44
C ILE A 37 -14.80 0.35 14.14
N LYS A 38 -15.55 -0.09 13.12
CA LYS A 38 -14.98 -0.49 11.82
C LYS A 38 -15.10 0.57 10.74
N GLY A 39 -16.25 1.25 10.65
CA GLY A 39 -16.54 2.24 9.63
C GLY A 39 -16.87 3.61 10.24
N LEU A 40 -16.44 4.67 9.56
CA LEU A 40 -16.72 6.07 9.91
C LEU A 40 -17.13 6.83 8.65
N ALA A 41 -18.16 7.67 8.75
CA ALA A 41 -18.52 8.60 7.70
C ALA A 41 -19.05 9.89 8.32
N PHE A 42 -18.79 11.02 7.68
CA PHE A 42 -19.13 12.34 8.20
C PHE A 42 -19.92 13.13 7.17
N ASP A 43 -21.15 13.52 7.51
CA ASP A 43 -21.91 14.45 6.68
C ASP A 43 -21.52 15.88 7.03
N THR A 44 -20.87 16.55 6.08
CA THR A 44 -20.45 17.94 6.24
C THR A 44 -21.62 18.93 6.28
N LYS A 45 -22.75 18.62 5.64
CA LYS A 45 -23.92 19.51 5.56
C LYS A 45 -24.66 19.57 6.90
N THR A 46 -24.97 18.40 7.47
CA THR A 46 -25.63 18.31 8.78
C THR A 46 -24.65 18.27 9.94
N ARG A 47 -23.34 18.22 9.68
CA ARG A 47 -22.28 18.10 10.69
C ARG A 47 -22.46 16.86 11.58
N THR A 48 -22.96 15.77 11.01
CA THR A 48 -23.24 14.53 11.75
C THR A 48 -22.21 13.46 11.41
N LEU A 49 -21.59 12.92 12.46
CA LEU A 49 -20.69 11.77 12.39
C LEU A 49 -21.49 10.48 12.54
N PHE A 50 -21.25 9.52 11.66
CA PHE A 50 -21.82 8.18 11.68
C PHE A 50 -20.72 7.14 11.86
N TRP A 51 -21.02 6.06 12.57
CA TRP A 51 -20.09 4.94 12.69
C TRP A 51 -20.79 3.60 12.89
N SER A 52 -20.15 2.54 12.42
CA SER A 52 -20.54 1.15 12.67
C SER A 52 -19.76 0.59 13.86
N ASP A 53 -20.48 0.04 14.84
CA ASP A 53 -19.92 -0.72 15.93
C ASP A 53 -20.23 -2.21 15.72
N ALA A 54 -19.25 -2.95 15.18
CA ALA A 54 -19.44 -4.32 14.75
C ALA A 54 -19.69 -5.27 15.92
N SER A 55 -19.00 -5.07 17.05
CA SER A 55 -19.12 -5.93 18.23
C SER A 55 -20.39 -5.65 19.04
N ARG A 56 -20.98 -4.47 18.89
CA ARG A 56 -22.26 -4.12 19.52
C ARG A 56 -23.44 -4.17 18.55
N GLU A 57 -23.19 -4.59 17.31
CA GLU A 57 -24.18 -4.84 16.26
C GLU A 57 -25.07 -3.63 15.97
N ARG A 58 -24.48 -2.42 15.88
CA ARG A 58 -25.24 -1.16 15.77
C ARG A 58 -24.57 -0.16 14.85
N ILE A 59 -25.37 0.73 14.29
CA ILE A 59 -24.90 1.97 13.66
C ILE A 59 -25.34 3.13 14.55
N MET A 60 -24.39 4.00 14.85
CA MET A 60 -24.58 5.14 15.74
C MET A 60 -24.33 6.43 14.97
N LYS A 61 -24.89 7.53 15.46
CA LYS A 61 -24.65 8.87 14.95
C LYS A 61 -24.50 9.90 16.05
N MET A 62 -23.84 11.01 15.75
CA MET A 62 -23.63 12.10 16.70
C MET A 62 -23.47 13.42 15.95
N HIS A 63 -24.17 14.45 16.38
CA HIS A 63 -23.99 15.79 15.84
C HIS A 63 -22.73 16.42 16.44
N VAL A 64 -21.87 16.98 15.58
CA VAL A 64 -20.61 17.62 15.97
C VAL A 64 -20.65 19.05 15.45
N PRO A 65 -21.16 20.04 16.21
CA PRO A 65 -21.29 21.41 15.74
C PRO A 65 -19.91 22.03 15.45
N LEU A 66 -19.88 23.10 14.64
CA LEU A 66 -18.63 23.82 14.34
C LEU A 66 -18.12 24.53 15.61
N ASP A 67 -19.04 25.19 16.29
CA ASP A 67 -18.80 25.91 17.53
C ASP A 67 -19.59 25.24 18.66
N GLY A 68 -18.87 24.81 19.71
CA GLY A 68 -19.47 24.18 20.88
C GLY A 68 -19.13 22.69 21.03
N PRO A 69 -19.58 22.08 22.14
CA PRO A 69 -19.32 20.68 22.41
C PRO A 69 -20.12 19.76 21.46
N PRO A 70 -19.58 18.58 21.10
CA PRO A 70 -20.36 17.52 20.46
C PRO A 70 -21.58 17.13 21.29
N GLU A 71 -22.67 16.77 20.61
CA GLU A 71 -23.84 16.20 21.26
C GLU A 71 -23.58 14.75 21.71
N GLU A 72 -24.50 14.17 22.49
CA GLU A 72 -24.40 12.78 22.89
C GLU A 72 -24.66 11.82 21.71
N PRO A 73 -23.92 10.68 21.64
CA PRO A 73 -24.19 9.62 20.67
C PRO A 73 -25.63 9.09 20.72
N THR A 74 -26.27 9.00 19.55
CA THR A 74 -27.61 8.41 19.39
C THR A 74 -27.56 7.16 18.52
N LEU A 75 -28.46 6.23 18.81
CA LEU A 75 -28.61 5.01 18.02
C LEU A 75 -29.32 5.33 16.71
N LEU A 76 -28.72 4.94 15.57
CA LEU A 76 -29.38 4.99 14.27
C LEU A 76 -30.06 3.66 13.97
N HIS A 77 -29.30 2.56 14.02
CA HIS A 77 -29.80 1.21 13.74
C HIS A 77 -29.33 0.20 14.78
N ASN A 78 -30.25 -0.66 15.20
CA ASN A 78 -29.95 -1.87 15.97
C ASN A 78 -30.02 -3.08 15.03
N LEU A 79 -28.90 -3.78 14.83
CA LEU A 79 -28.73 -4.76 13.76
C LEU A 79 -28.41 -6.15 14.36
N PRO A 80 -29.35 -6.78 15.09
CA PRO A 80 -29.08 -8.02 15.80
C PRO A 80 -28.59 -9.13 14.86
N HIS A 81 -27.55 -9.84 15.28
CA HIS A 81 -26.91 -10.92 14.50
C HIS A 81 -26.29 -10.48 13.16
N GLN A 82 -25.99 -9.19 13.02
CA GLN A 82 -25.28 -8.64 11.86
C GLN A 82 -23.90 -8.14 12.27
N SER A 83 -22.99 -8.02 11.30
CA SER A 83 -21.67 -7.44 11.50
C SER A 83 -21.54 -6.16 10.65
N PRO A 84 -22.04 -5.01 11.14
CA PRO A 84 -21.92 -3.76 10.39
C PRO A 84 -20.45 -3.37 10.25
N ASN A 85 -20.01 -3.13 9.01
CA ASN A 85 -18.61 -2.89 8.66
C ASN A 85 -18.45 -1.54 7.95
N GLY A 86 -17.90 -1.48 6.73
CA GLY A 86 -17.75 -0.22 6.00
C GLY A 86 -19.06 0.54 5.83
N ILE A 87 -18.99 1.87 5.92
CA ILE A 87 -20.14 2.77 5.75
C ILE A 87 -19.80 3.89 4.76
N ALA A 88 -20.79 4.31 3.98
CA ALA A 88 -20.68 5.41 3.02
C ALA A 88 -21.95 6.27 3.03
N LEU A 89 -21.82 7.54 2.64
CA LEU A 89 -22.94 8.50 2.60
C LEU A 89 -23.22 8.96 1.18
N ASP A 90 -24.48 8.86 0.76
CA ASP A 90 -25.00 9.59 -0.38
C ASP A 90 -25.52 10.94 0.10
N ILE A 91 -24.64 11.94 0.02
CA ILE A 91 -24.90 13.30 0.52
C ILE A 91 -26.03 13.97 -0.27
N CYS A 92 -26.17 13.64 -1.56
CA CYS A 92 -27.15 14.28 -2.42
C CYS A 92 -28.57 13.76 -2.23
N ASN A 93 -28.71 12.48 -1.94
CA ASN A 93 -30.01 11.88 -1.67
C ASN A 93 -30.29 11.64 -0.18
N SER A 94 -29.37 12.02 0.72
CA SER A 94 -29.49 11.85 2.17
C SER A 94 -29.70 10.38 2.59
N HIS A 95 -28.90 9.50 2.01
CA HIS A 95 -28.86 8.08 2.39
C HIS A 95 -27.54 7.70 3.03
N ILE A 96 -27.58 6.72 3.92
CA ILE A 96 -26.42 6.00 4.43
C ILE A 96 -26.45 4.58 3.87
N TYR A 97 -25.29 4.10 3.44
CA TYR A 97 -25.06 2.74 2.99
C TYR A 97 -24.08 2.06 3.94
N TRP A 98 -24.31 0.80 4.24
CA TRP A 98 -23.38 0.01 5.04
C TRP A 98 -23.33 -1.43 4.58
N VAL A 99 -22.19 -2.06 4.88
CA VAL A 99 -21.96 -3.47 4.65
C VAL A 99 -22.32 -4.27 5.90
N ASN A 100 -23.11 -5.33 5.73
CA ASN A 100 -23.17 -6.42 6.70
C ASN A 100 -22.16 -7.49 6.30
N SER A 101 -21.06 -7.60 7.05
CA SER A 101 -19.98 -8.57 6.79
C SER A 101 -20.20 -9.90 7.52
N ASN A 102 -21.45 -10.28 7.81
CA ASN A 102 -21.75 -11.59 8.37
C ASN A 102 -21.64 -12.65 7.26
N LYS A 103 -20.69 -13.58 7.40
CA LYS A 103 -20.40 -14.64 6.40
C LYS A 103 -21.60 -15.48 5.98
N THR A 104 -22.64 -15.63 6.81
CA THR A 104 -23.83 -16.43 6.45
C THR A 104 -24.91 -15.62 5.75
N ASN A 105 -24.84 -14.29 5.81
CA ASN A 105 -25.84 -13.39 5.25
C ASN A 105 -25.18 -12.04 4.94
N SER A 106 -24.18 -12.04 4.06
CA SER A 106 -23.50 -10.80 3.69
C SER A 106 -24.33 -10.06 2.65
N ASN A 107 -24.53 -8.77 2.90
CA ASN A 107 -25.36 -7.90 2.08
C ASN A 107 -24.96 -6.44 2.27
N ILE A 108 -25.42 -5.58 1.35
CA ILE A 108 -25.29 -4.12 1.47
C ILE A 108 -26.67 -3.55 1.68
N GLN A 109 -26.79 -2.71 2.71
CA GLN A 109 -28.05 -2.11 3.15
C GLN A 109 -27.99 -0.60 3.03
N ARG A 110 -29.17 0.02 2.95
CA ARG A 110 -29.36 1.46 2.89
C ARG A 110 -30.50 1.90 3.80
N SER A 111 -30.38 3.11 4.34
CA SER A 111 -31.50 3.86 4.91
C SER A 111 -31.34 5.35 4.67
N ASN A 112 -32.35 6.14 5.01
CA ASN A 112 -32.22 7.58 5.21
C ASN A 112 -31.27 7.89 6.39
N LEU A 113 -30.72 9.12 6.44
CA LEU A 113 -29.86 9.56 7.55
C LEU A 113 -30.57 9.64 8.92
N ASP A 114 -31.90 9.66 8.92
CA ASP A 114 -32.72 9.59 10.12
C ASP A 114 -33.02 8.16 10.58
N GLY A 115 -32.72 7.15 9.74
CA GLY A 115 -32.94 5.73 10.00
C GLY A 115 -34.21 5.17 9.35
N SER A 116 -35.03 6.01 8.70
CA SER A 116 -36.21 5.55 7.95
C SER A 116 -35.82 4.92 6.59
N ASP A 117 -36.79 4.27 5.92
CA ASP A 117 -36.60 3.62 4.61
C ASP A 117 -35.42 2.62 4.58
N HIS A 118 -35.32 1.79 5.62
CA HIS A 118 -34.30 0.76 5.69
C HIS A 118 -34.61 -0.39 4.72
N MET A 119 -33.70 -0.65 3.79
CA MET A 119 -33.80 -1.74 2.81
C MET A 119 -32.45 -2.40 2.53
N ILE A 120 -32.50 -3.62 1.98
CA ILE A 120 -31.34 -4.30 1.42
C ILE A 120 -31.20 -3.89 -0.05
N VAL A 121 -30.00 -3.48 -0.46
CA VAL A 121 -29.69 -3.02 -1.82
C VAL A 121 -29.06 -4.14 -2.65
N LEU A 122 -28.16 -4.91 -2.03
CA LEU A 122 -27.49 -6.04 -2.67
C LEU A 122 -27.47 -7.23 -1.71
N GLU A 123 -27.84 -8.40 -2.22
CA GLU A 123 -27.86 -9.69 -1.51
C GLU A 123 -26.87 -10.67 -2.15
N HIS A 124 -26.69 -11.83 -1.52
CA HIS A 124 -25.86 -12.93 -2.02
C HIS A 124 -24.40 -12.51 -2.22
N LEU A 125 -23.85 -11.79 -1.24
CA LEU A 125 -22.41 -11.50 -1.14
C LEU A 125 -21.76 -12.56 -0.25
N GLU A 126 -20.46 -12.80 -0.43
CA GLU A 126 -19.74 -13.79 0.38
C GLU A 126 -19.28 -13.17 1.71
N GLU A 127 -18.37 -12.20 1.63
CA GLU A 127 -17.87 -11.45 2.78
C GLU A 127 -17.52 -10.04 2.33
N ALA A 128 -18.55 -9.24 2.10
CA ALA A 128 -18.36 -7.84 1.80
C ALA A 128 -17.76 -7.12 3.02
N ILE A 129 -16.80 -6.22 2.77
CA ILE A 129 -16.05 -5.53 3.84
C ILE A 129 -16.27 -4.01 3.81
N SER A 130 -16.01 -3.39 2.67
CA SER A 130 -16.00 -1.94 2.48
C SER A 130 -16.97 -1.52 1.39
N VAL A 131 -17.52 -0.31 1.52
CA VAL A 131 -18.41 0.31 0.54
C VAL A 131 -18.01 1.77 0.34
N ALA A 132 -18.06 2.25 -0.91
CA ALA A 132 -17.79 3.62 -1.30
C ALA A 132 -18.79 4.09 -2.36
N ILE A 133 -19.00 5.40 -2.46
CA ILE A 133 -19.94 6.02 -3.40
C ILE A 133 -19.18 6.98 -4.29
N ASP A 134 -19.45 6.91 -5.60
CA ASP A 134 -19.09 7.95 -6.55
C ASP A 134 -20.34 8.79 -6.86
N HIS A 135 -20.43 9.99 -6.28
CA HIS A 135 -21.60 10.86 -6.44
C HIS A 135 -21.77 11.36 -7.88
N TYR A 136 -20.67 11.54 -8.62
CA TYR A 136 -20.68 12.04 -10.00
C TYR A 136 -21.18 10.95 -10.96
N ALA A 137 -20.66 9.73 -10.83
CA ALA A 137 -21.11 8.59 -11.62
C ALA A 137 -22.45 8.00 -11.14
N ASN A 138 -22.91 8.35 -9.93
CA ASN A 138 -24.06 7.75 -9.28
C ASN A 138 -23.92 6.23 -9.10
N LYS A 139 -22.72 5.81 -8.69
CA LYS A 139 -22.37 4.39 -8.58
C LYS A 139 -21.92 4.04 -7.17
N LEU A 140 -22.33 2.85 -6.73
CA LEU A 140 -21.92 2.21 -5.49
C LEU A 140 -20.79 1.24 -5.80
N TYR A 141 -19.73 1.23 -4.99
CA TYR A 141 -18.62 0.29 -5.11
C TYR A 141 -18.42 -0.45 -3.81
N TRP A 142 -18.04 -1.72 -3.87
CA TRP A 142 -17.74 -2.52 -2.68
C TRP A 142 -16.63 -3.53 -2.92
N THR A 143 -16.01 -3.96 -1.81
CA THR A 143 -15.05 -5.07 -1.79
C THR A 143 -15.75 -6.31 -1.27
N ASP A 144 -15.63 -7.43 -1.97
CA ASP A 144 -16.13 -8.75 -1.56
C ASP A 144 -14.97 -9.73 -1.46
N ASP A 145 -14.73 -10.25 -0.26
CA ASP A 145 -13.74 -11.30 0.01
C ASP A 145 -14.40 -12.65 -0.30
N VAL A 146 -14.08 -13.20 -1.46
CA VAL A 146 -14.72 -14.42 -1.97
C VAL A 146 -13.87 -15.64 -1.63
N GLU A 147 -14.42 -16.85 -1.83
CA GLU A 147 -13.80 -18.08 -1.34
C GLU A 147 -12.30 -18.22 -1.73
N GLY A 148 -11.47 -18.54 -0.74
CA GLY A 148 -10.04 -18.81 -0.91
C GLY A 148 -9.15 -17.58 -0.74
N THR A 149 -8.42 -17.22 -1.79
CA THR A 149 -7.54 -16.02 -1.80
C THR A 149 -8.01 -14.98 -2.81
N HIS A 150 -9.24 -15.11 -3.29
CA HIS A 150 -9.79 -14.26 -4.32
C HIS A 150 -10.52 -13.09 -3.66
N PHE A 151 -10.36 -11.89 -4.21
CA PHE A 151 -11.23 -10.77 -3.86
C PHE A 151 -11.78 -10.14 -5.13
N LYS A 152 -12.93 -9.49 -4.99
CA LYS A 152 -13.56 -8.71 -6.05
C LYS A 152 -13.79 -7.29 -5.58
N ILE A 153 -13.61 -6.34 -6.47
CA ILE A 153 -14.24 -5.02 -6.36
C ILE A 153 -15.28 -4.94 -7.45
N GLU A 154 -16.50 -4.67 -7.03
CA GLU A 154 -17.65 -4.57 -7.92
C GLU A 154 -18.29 -3.20 -7.77
N ARG A 155 -19.13 -2.88 -8.76
CA ARG A 155 -19.85 -1.62 -8.85
C ARG A 155 -21.29 -1.88 -9.26
N SER A 156 -22.22 -1.05 -8.81
CA SER A 156 -23.60 -1.01 -9.29
C SER A 156 -24.12 0.43 -9.32
N ASN A 157 -25.31 0.64 -9.86
CA ASN A 157 -26.12 1.81 -9.51
C ASN A 157 -26.39 1.85 -8.00
N LEU A 158 -26.77 3.02 -7.50
CA LEU A 158 -27.10 3.22 -6.07
C LEU A 158 -28.28 2.38 -5.57
N ASP A 159 -29.10 1.83 -6.47
CA ASP A 159 -30.21 0.92 -6.20
C ASP A 159 -29.83 -0.57 -6.35
N GLY A 160 -28.57 -0.88 -6.65
CA GLY A 160 -28.06 -2.24 -6.85
C GLY A 160 -28.17 -2.76 -8.29
N THR A 161 -28.83 -2.02 -9.20
CA THR A 161 -28.94 -2.41 -10.61
C THR A 161 -27.63 -2.20 -11.37
N GLU A 162 -27.51 -2.79 -12.57
CA GLU A 162 -26.29 -2.70 -13.40
C GLU A 162 -25.01 -3.09 -12.63
N ARG A 163 -25.04 -4.25 -11.96
CA ARG A 163 -23.88 -4.80 -11.27
C ARG A 163 -22.78 -5.17 -12.27
N GLU A 164 -21.58 -4.67 -12.02
CA GLU A 164 -20.40 -4.85 -12.86
C GLU A 164 -19.17 -5.21 -12.01
N LEU A 165 -18.38 -6.16 -12.50
CA LEU A 165 -17.07 -6.49 -11.94
C LEU A 165 -16.03 -5.46 -12.41
N MET A 166 -15.33 -4.83 -11.48
CA MET A 166 -14.30 -3.82 -11.75
C MET A 166 -12.89 -4.36 -11.59
N VAL A 167 -12.64 -5.08 -10.49
CA VAL A 167 -11.34 -5.69 -10.19
C VAL A 167 -11.57 -7.12 -9.72
N GLN A 168 -10.78 -8.05 -10.25
CA GLN A 168 -10.66 -9.39 -9.71
C GLN A 168 -9.18 -9.70 -9.55
N ALA A 169 -8.75 -9.98 -8.34
CA ALA A 169 -7.37 -10.32 -8.06
C ALA A 169 -7.26 -11.40 -6.98
N ILE A 170 -6.04 -11.91 -6.83
CA ILE A 170 -5.71 -13.03 -5.94
C ILE A 170 -4.65 -12.60 -4.93
N ARG A 171 -4.69 -13.23 -3.76
CA ARG A 171 -3.72 -13.06 -2.66
C ARG A 171 -3.61 -11.62 -2.16
N GLN A 172 -4.71 -10.86 -2.19
CA GLN A 172 -4.82 -9.57 -1.50
C GLN A 172 -5.97 -9.66 -0.51
N HIS A 173 -5.94 -8.84 0.53
CA HIS A 173 -7.04 -8.71 1.48
C HIS A 173 -7.38 -7.23 1.65
N PRO A 174 -8.29 -6.69 0.82
CA PRO A 174 -8.68 -5.29 0.86
C PRO A 174 -9.51 -4.99 2.12
N ILE A 175 -9.14 -3.96 2.89
CA ILE A 175 -9.88 -3.59 4.11
C ILE A 175 -10.75 -2.35 3.88
N TYR A 176 -10.23 -1.34 3.18
CA TYR A 176 -10.95 -0.11 2.92
C TYR A 176 -10.87 0.27 1.45
N LEU A 177 -11.97 0.82 0.94
CA LEU A 177 -12.13 1.29 -0.43
C LEU A 177 -12.40 2.80 -0.45
N ALA A 178 -11.78 3.52 -1.38
CA ALA A 178 -12.14 4.88 -1.73
C ALA A 178 -12.19 5.02 -3.25
N VAL A 179 -13.01 5.95 -3.73
CA VAL A 179 -13.14 6.26 -5.16
C VAL A 179 -13.02 7.76 -5.35
N ASP A 180 -12.44 8.17 -6.48
CA ASP A 180 -12.50 9.54 -6.98
C ASP A 180 -13.11 9.55 -8.39
N GLN A 181 -13.04 10.68 -9.10
CA GLN A 181 -13.63 10.83 -10.43
C GLN A 181 -13.00 9.93 -11.51
N ASN A 182 -11.81 9.38 -11.27
CA ASN A 182 -11.01 8.67 -12.26
C ASN A 182 -10.60 7.25 -11.83
N SER A 183 -10.47 6.99 -10.54
CA SER A 183 -9.82 5.79 -10.01
C SER A 183 -10.48 5.26 -8.75
N ILE A 184 -10.31 3.96 -8.57
CA ILE A 184 -10.63 3.18 -7.38
C ILE A 184 -9.32 2.97 -6.61
N TYR A 185 -9.35 3.10 -5.29
CA TYR A 185 -8.21 2.86 -4.40
C TYR A 185 -8.60 1.93 -3.28
N TRP A 186 -7.73 0.97 -2.94
CA TRP A 186 -7.95 0.09 -1.80
C TRP A 186 -6.67 -0.17 -1.01
N SER A 187 -6.83 -0.32 0.30
CA SER A 187 -5.74 -0.71 1.20
C SER A 187 -5.69 -2.23 1.33
N ASP A 188 -4.50 -2.81 1.12
CA ASP A 188 -4.25 -4.24 1.19
C ASP A 188 -3.27 -4.56 2.32
N VAL A 189 -3.71 -5.37 3.27
CA VAL A 189 -2.88 -5.78 4.43
C VAL A 189 -1.86 -6.85 4.07
N VAL A 190 -2.10 -7.65 3.02
CA VAL A 190 -1.19 -8.73 2.62
C VAL A 190 0.08 -8.14 2.01
N HIS A 191 -0.07 -7.24 1.03
CA HIS A 191 1.07 -6.58 0.39
C HIS A 191 1.51 -5.29 1.09
N LYS A 192 0.79 -4.86 2.14
CA LYS A 192 1.04 -3.61 2.88
C LYS A 192 1.10 -2.40 1.95
N ALA A 193 0.17 -2.36 0.99
CA ALA A 193 0.17 -1.40 -0.10
C ALA A 193 -1.21 -0.77 -0.31
N VAL A 194 -1.21 0.39 -0.95
CA VAL A 194 -2.42 0.97 -1.52
C VAL A 194 -2.37 0.73 -3.02
N TRP A 195 -3.41 0.09 -3.53
CA TRP A 195 -3.56 -0.23 -4.94
C TRP A 195 -4.49 0.78 -5.61
N THR A 196 -4.32 0.96 -6.91
CA THR A 196 -5.21 1.80 -7.71
C THR A 196 -5.56 1.16 -9.05
N SER A 197 -6.79 1.40 -9.51
CA SER A 197 -7.28 0.99 -10.81
C SER A 197 -8.21 2.07 -11.40
N PRO A 198 -8.18 2.35 -12.71
CA PRO A 198 -9.13 3.27 -13.33
C PRO A 198 -10.60 2.84 -13.13
N ASN A 199 -11.50 3.80 -12.93
CA ASN A 199 -12.93 3.53 -12.68
C ASN A 199 -13.82 3.56 -13.96
N LYS A 200 -13.29 4.05 -15.09
CA LYS A 200 -14.05 4.22 -16.35
C LYS A 200 -13.94 3.05 -17.32
N ASN A 201 -12.85 2.28 -17.26
CA ASN A 201 -12.60 1.16 -18.16
C ASN A 201 -12.70 -0.15 -17.39
N LYS A 202 -13.32 -1.17 -17.99
CA LYS A 202 -13.22 -2.58 -17.55
C LYS A 202 -11.80 -3.05 -17.83
N THR A 203 -10.84 -2.62 -17.03
CA THR A 203 -9.48 -3.12 -17.17
C THR A 203 -9.43 -4.52 -16.57
N VAL A 204 -9.35 -5.52 -17.46
CA VAL A 204 -8.74 -6.82 -17.18
C VAL A 204 -7.24 -6.65 -16.86
N ASP A 205 -6.69 -5.44 -16.99
CA ASP A 205 -5.33 -5.12 -16.60
C ASP A 205 -5.12 -5.13 -15.08
N VAL A 206 -3.94 -5.63 -14.72
CA VAL A 206 -3.45 -5.80 -13.36
C VAL A 206 -3.53 -4.48 -12.58
N PRO A 207 -4.08 -4.48 -11.36
CA PRO A 207 -4.00 -3.35 -10.44
C PRO A 207 -2.60 -2.74 -10.39
N SER A 208 -2.50 -1.44 -10.67
CA SER A 208 -1.24 -0.72 -10.53
C SER A 208 -0.99 -0.39 -9.06
N THR A 209 0.21 -0.68 -8.55
CA THR A 209 0.59 -0.29 -7.20
C THR A 209 0.89 1.20 -7.16
N THR A 210 0.27 1.93 -6.24
CA THR A 210 0.78 3.27 -5.88
C THR A 210 1.68 3.07 -4.68
N GLN A 211 3.00 3.07 -4.88
CA GLN A 211 3.93 3.10 -3.75
C GLN A 211 3.93 4.50 -3.14
N THR A 212 3.23 4.67 -2.02
CA THR A 212 3.25 5.93 -1.27
C THR A 212 3.75 5.69 0.16
N TYR A 213 4.96 6.21 0.41
CA TYR A 213 5.60 6.54 1.70
C TYR A 213 5.84 5.44 2.76
N PHE A 214 5.08 4.35 2.80
CA PHE A 214 5.12 3.35 3.88
C PHE A 214 6.11 2.19 3.71
N ALA A 215 6.85 2.13 2.60
CA ALA A 215 7.90 1.13 2.40
C ALA A 215 8.97 1.13 3.51
N LEU A 216 9.13 2.26 4.20
CA LEU A 216 10.12 2.43 5.27
C LEU A 216 9.72 1.84 6.63
N TYR A 217 8.43 1.64 6.93
CA TYR A 217 7.96 1.36 8.31
C TYR A 217 7.24 0.02 8.54
N LYS A 218 7.08 -0.84 7.51
CA LYS A 218 6.43 -2.17 7.63
C LYS A 218 5.01 -2.16 8.26
N THR A 219 4.30 -1.04 8.27
CA THR A 219 2.94 -0.93 8.83
C THR A 219 1.88 -1.32 7.80
N HIS A 220 0.71 -1.75 8.27
CA HIS A 220 -0.44 -2.05 7.40
C HIS A 220 -1.18 -0.74 7.08
N PRO A 221 -1.51 -0.48 5.80
CA PRO A 221 -2.31 0.69 5.44
C PRO A 221 -3.71 0.57 6.07
N GLY A 222 -4.12 1.59 6.82
CA GLY A 222 -5.42 1.65 7.49
C GLY A 222 -6.53 2.22 6.60
N GLY A 223 -7.44 2.99 7.19
CA GLY A 223 -8.53 3.67 6.47
C GLY A 223 -8.01 4.53 5.32
N ILE A 224 -8.69 4.46 4.18
CA ILE A 224 -8.40 5.28 2.99
C ILE A 224 -9.57 6.22 2.71
N VAL A 225 -9.24 7.45 2.31
CA VAL A 225 -10.23 8.48 2.01
C VAL A 225 -9.75 9.26 0.79
N ALA A 226 -10.60 9.40 -0.22
CA ALA A 226 -10.34 10.23 -1.38
C ALA A 226 -10.84 11.66 -1.14
N ARG A 227 -10.03 12.67 -1.48
CA ARG A 227 -10.37 14.09 -1.27
C ARG A 227 -11.61 14.51 -2.05
N ASP A 228 -11.79 14.00 -3.27
CA ASP A 228 -12.94 14.33 -4.13
C ASP A 228 -14.28 13.87 -3.56
N ASN A 229 -14.26 12.87 -2.66
CA ASN A 229 -15.41 12.39 -1.91
C ASN A 229 -15.53 13.00 -0.51
N VAL A 230 -14.62 13.92 -0.13
CA VAL A 230 -14.59 14.60 1.17
C VAL A 230 -14.45 16.10 0.98
N GLY A 231 -15.59 16.75 0.75
CA GLY A 231 -15.68 18.19 0.53
C GLY A 231 -16.86 18.49 -0.39
N THR A 232 -17.64 19.52 -0.05
CA THR A 232 -18.86 20.02 -0.72
C THR A 232 -19.16 19.39 -2.08
N VAL A 233 -19.82 18.23 -2.06
CA VAL A 233 -20.37 17.59 -3.27
C VAL A 233 -21.43 18.53 -3.83
N ASP A 234 -21.23 19.06 -5.03
CA ASP A 234 -22.21 19.94 -5.68
C ASP A 234 -23.34 19.11 -6.28
N CYS A 235 -24.32 18.80 -5.42
CA CYS A 235 -25.50 18.04 -5.81
C CYS A 235 -26.33 18.72 -6.90
N ALA A 236 -26.28 20.06 -6.99
CA ALA A 236 -26.98 20.79 -8.05
C ALA A 236 -26.28 20.61 -9.41
N ALA A 237 -24.94 20.65 -9.44
CA ALA A 237 -24.18 20.32 -10.64
C ALA A 237 -24.42 18.87 -11.09
N ILE A 238 -24.39 17.92 -10.16
CA ILE A 238 -24.67 16.50 -10.44
C ILE A 238 -26.08 16.33 -11.02
N ALA A 239 -27.10 16.97 -10.42
CA ALA A 239 -28.47 16.92 -10.93
C ALA A 239 -28.60 17.48 -12.37
N ARG A 240 -27.89 18.57 -12.69
CA ARG A 240 -27.87 19.15 -14.05
C ARG A 240 -27.23 18.21 -15.08
N ILE A 241 -26.14 17.51 -14.70
CA ILE A 241 -25.49 16.52 -15.56
C ILE A 241 -26.45 15.35 -15.86
N ARG A 242 -27.17 14.87 -14.84
CA ARG A 242 -28.18 13.80 -14.99
C ARG A 242 -29.33 14.19 -15.91
N GLN A 243 -29.83 15.42 -15.80
CA GLN A 243 -30.89 15.93 -16.67
C GLN A 243 -30.42 16.00 -18.14
N LYS A 244 -29.18 16.45 -18.39
CA LYS A 244 -28.62 16.46 -19.75
C LYS A 244 -28.44 15.05 -20.33
N ALA A 245 -27.97 14.09 -19.52
CA ALA A 245 -27.84 12.69 -19.96
C ALA A 245 -29.21 12.07 -20.30
N SER A 246 -30.23 12.30 -19.46
CA SER A 246 -31.60 11.82 -19.72
C SER A 246 -32.24 12.46 -20.96
N GLN A 247 -31.98 13.76 -21.21
CA GLN A 247 -32.43 14.45 -22.43
C GLN A 247 -31.73 13.92 -23.70
N THR A 248 -30.48 13.48 -23.58
CA THR A 248 -29.73 12.91 -24.71
C THR A 248 -30.25 11.51 -25.08
N ILE A 249 -30.64 10.70 -24.08
CA ILE A 249 -31.27 9.38 -24.27
C ILE A 249 -32.69 9.52 -24.86
N GLY A 250 -33.45 10.55 -24.44
CA GLY A 250 -34.79 10.85 -24.98
C GLY A 250 -34.82 11.20 -26.47
N SER A 251 -33.67 11.53 -27.08
CA SER A 251 -33.57 11.82 -28.51
C SER A 251 -33.32 10.58 -29.39
N TYR A 252 -33.01 9.42 -28.79
CA TYR A 252 -32.78 8.16 -29.52
C TYR A 252 -33.99 7.22 -29.54
N ASN A 253 -35.10 7.57 -28.86
CA ASN A 253 -36.31 6.74 -28.82
C ASN A 253 -37.23 6.91 -30.04
N ASN A 254 -36.75 7.52 -31.13
CA ASN A 254 -37.46 7.61 -32.41
C ASN A 254 -37.07 6.50 -33.41
N LEU A 255 -36.62 5.33 -32.94
CA LEU A 255 -36.67 4.11 -33.74
C LEU A 255 -37.66 3.13 -33.12
N THR A 256 -38.78 3.01 -33.81
CA THR A 256 -39.85 2.05 -33.57
C THR A 256 -39.33 0.63 -33.82
N THR A 257 -39.39 -0.23 -32.81
CA THR A 257 -39.81 -1.63 -33.02
C THR A 257 -40.69 -2.05 -31.85
N SER A 258 -41.83 -2.60 -32.25
CA SER A 258 -43.03 -3.01 -31.54
C SER A 258 -42.84 -3.73 -30.19
N THR A 259 -43.64 -3.28 -29.23
CA THR A 259 -44.43 -4.05 -28.25
C THR A 259 -44.21 -5.57 -28.19
N GLU A 260 -43.86 -6.05 -27.00
CA GLU A 260 -44.73 -6.93 -26.22
C GLU A 260 -44.44 -6.68 -24.72
N GLU A 261 -45.36 -5.99 -24.07
CA GLU A 261 -45.55 -6.09 -22.62
C GLU A 261 -45.98 -7.53 -22.34
N SER A 262 -45.17 -8.28 -21.62
CA SER A 262 -45.61 -9.50 -20.95
C SER A 262 -45.72 -9.18 -19.47
N GLU A 263 -46.94 -8.87 -19.04
CA GLU A 263 -47.39 -9.10 -17.68
C GLU A 263 -47.21 -10.60 -17.39
N LEU A 264 -46.12 -11.01 -16.76
CA LEU A 264 -46.06 -12.33 -16.15
C LEU A 264 -46.35 -12.21 -14.66
N THR A 265 -47.63 -12.37 -14.37
CA THR A 265 -48.19 -12.73 -13.08
C THR A 265 -47.30 -13.74 -12.35
N THR A 266 -46.98 -13.40 -11.12
CA THR A 266 -46.48 -14.28 -10.06
C THR A 266 -47.31 -15.56 -9.96
N GLU A 267 -46.82 -16.65 -10.56
CA GLU A 267 -47.07 -18.02 -10.11
C GLU A 267 -45.77 -18.81 -10.20
N THR A 268 -45.06 -18.91 -9.07
CA THR A 268 -43.88 -19.76 -8.88
C THR A 268 -44.24 -21.23 -9.05
N PHE A 269 -44.04 -21.79 -10.24
CA PHE A 269 -43.94 -23.23 -10.43
C PHE A 269 -42.58 -23.71 -9.89
N LYS A 270 -42.60 -24.54 -8.85
CA LYS A 270 -41.42 -25.28 -8.34
C LYS A 270 -41.10 -26.42 -9.31
N TYR A 271 -40.08 -26.25 -10.15
CA TYR A 271 -39.53 -27.32 -10.99
C TYR A 271 -38.07 -27.59 -10.62
N CYS A 272 -37.66 -28.85 -10.73
CA CYS A 272 -36.28 -29.26 -10.49
C CYS A 272 -35.50 -29.32 -11.81
N LEU A 273 -34.29 -28.79 -11.82
CA LEU A 273 -33.33 -28.83 -12.92
C LEU A 273 -32.45 -30.10 -12.82
N ASN A 274 -31.68 -30.39 -13.87
CA ASN A 274 -30.66 -31.44 -13.90
C ASN A 274 -31.16 -32.84 -13.44
N ASP A 275 -32.34 -33.24 -13.93
CA ASP A 275 -33.02 -34.49 -13.58
C ASP A 275 -33.33 -34.65 -12.07
N GLY A 276 -33.49 -33.55 -11.33
CA GLY A 276 -33.95 -33.59 -9.94
C GLY A 276 -35.41 -34.04 -9.84
N HIS A 277 -35.74 -34.79 -8.79
CA HIS A 277 -37.12 -35.25 -8.54
C HIS A 277 -37.83 -34.34 -7.54
N VAL A 278 -39.02 -33.85 -7.87
CA VAL A 278 -39.86 -33.10 -6.93
C VAL A 278 -40.44 -34.07 -5.90
N ASN A 279 -40.29 -33.77 -4.61
CA ASN A 279 -40.95 -34.52 -3.56
C ASN A 279 -42.38 -34.00 -3.34
N ASP A 280 -43.38 -34.84 -3.66
CA ASP A 280 -44.80 -34.48 -3.70
C ASP A 280 -45.39 -33.99 -2.36
N LYS A 281 -44.70 -34.22 -1.22
CA LYS A 281 -45.21 -33.85 0.11
C LYS A 281 -44.81 -32.45 0.57
N ASN A 282 -43.72 -31.90 0.06
CA ASN A 282 -43.12 -30.64 0.53
C ASN A 282 -42.63 -29.75 -0.63
N GLY A 283 -42.74 -30.23 -1.88
CA GLY A 283 -42.33 -29.51 -3.07
C GLY A 283 -40.84 -29.18 -3.07
N ASN A 284 -40.00 -30.00 -2.42
CA ASN A 284 -38.55 -29.80 -2.41
C ASN A 284 -37.90 -30.69 -3.46
N CYS A 285 -36.88 -30.20 -4.15
CA CYS A 285 -36.16 -30.98 -5.15
C CYS A 285 -35.16 -31.94 -4.50
N GLN A 286 -35.22 -33.21 -4.90
CA GLN A 286 -34.24 -34.23 -4.57
C GLN A 286 -33.27 -34.35 -5.74
N CYS A 287 -32.04 -33.86 -5.53
CA CYS A 287 -31.02 -33.78 -6.57
C CYS A 287 -30.29 -35.10 -6.78
N LYS A 288 -29.92 -35.35 -8.03
CA LYS A 288 -29.03 -36.45 -8.42
C LYS A 288 -27.61 -36.19 -7.89
N SER A 289 -26.87 -37.26 -7.57
CA SER A 289 -25.48 -37.18 -7.10
C SER A 289 -24.63 -36.32 -8.05
N GLY A 290 -23.96 -35.30 -7.51
CA GLY A 290 -23.22 -34.31 -8.30
C GLY A 290 -23.92 -32.97 -8.50
N PHE A 291 -25.19 -32.83 -8.13
CA PHE A 291 -25.94 -31.57 -8.20
C PHE A 291 -26.51 -31.18 -6.84
N ILE A 292 -26.47 -29.89 -6.50
CA ILE A 292 -27.05 -29.31 -5.28
C ILE A 292 -27.85 -28.04 -5.62
N GLY A 293 -28.49 -27.43 -4.61
CA GLY A 293 -29.33 -26.25 -4.79
C GLY A 293 -30.80 -26.55 -4.54
N THR A 294 -31.61 -25.49 -4.45
CA THR A 294 -33.04 -25.61 -4.09
C THR A 294 -33.86 -26.28 -5.20
N ASN A 295 -33.41 -26.10 -6.43
CA ASN A 295 -33.94 -26.69 -7.66
C ASN A 295 -32.87 -27.53 -8.39
N CYS A 296 -31.80 -27.98 -7.73
CA CYS A 296 -30.70 -28.75 -8.33
C CYS A 296 -29.92 -28.02 -9.44
N GLU A 297 -29.84 -26.70 -9.34
CA GLU A 297 -29.23 -25.77 -10.29
C GLU A 297 -27.70 -25.74 -10.25
N ILE A 298 -27.08 -26.23 -9.18
CA ILE A 298 -25.63 -26.14 -8.95
C ILE A 298 -24.97 -27.48 -9.31
N ASP A 299 -24.13 -27.49 -10.34
CA ASP A 299 -23.27 -28.63 -10.70
C ASP A 299 -21.98 -28.61 -9.88
N LEU A 300 -21.77 -29.64 -9.04
CA LEU A 300 -20.59 -29.77 -8.17
C LEU A 300 -19.29 -30.00 -8.93
N CYS A 301 -19.34 -30.51 -10.17
CA CYS A 301 -18.16 -30.74 -11.00
C CYS A 301 -17.83 -29.57 -11.92
N HIS A 302 -18.76 -28.63 -12.12
CA HIS A 302 -18.53 -27.45 -12.96
C HIS A 302 -17.39 -26.60 -12.38
N ASN A 303 -16.28 -26.51 -13.10
CA ASN A 303 -15.06 -25.79 -12.70
C ASN A 303 -14.45 -26.22 -11.35
N TYR A 304 -14.78 -27.42 -10.85
CA TYR A 304 -14.16 -27.94 -9.63
C TYR A 304 -12.68 -28.30 -9.87
N CYS A 305 -12.37 -29.04 -10.93
CA CYS A 305 -10.98 -29.39 -11.29
C CYS A 305 -10.35 -28.34 -12.19
N ILE A 306 -9.18 -27.82 -11.79
CA ILE A 306 -8.51 -26.73 -12.52
C ILE A 306 -7.78 -27.26 -13.76
N GLN A 307 -6.98 -28.32 -13.58
CA GLN A 307 -6.15 -28.94 -14.63
C GLN A 307 -6.32 -30.47 -14.62
N GLY A 308 -7.56 -30.92 -14.78
CA GLY A 308 -7.91 -32.34 -14.75
C GLY A 308 -9.39 -32.60 -15.03
N ASN A 309 -9.76 -33.88 -15.04
CA ASN A 309 -11.15 -34.29 -15.22
C ASN A 309 -11.84 -34.48 -13.86
N CYS A 310 -13.06 -33.98 -13.74
CA CYS A 310 -13.91 -34.17 -12.56
C CYS A 310 -14.74 -35.46 -12.67
N SER A 311 -14.91 -36.15 -11.55
CA SER A 311 -15.79 -37.31 -11.38
C SER A 311 -16.43 -37.28 -10.01
N ILE A 312 -17.66 -37.75 -9.87
CA ILE A 312 -18.35 -37.81 -8.57
C ILE A 312 -18.06 -39.15 -7.89
N ASN A 313 -17.73 -39.12 -6.60
CA ASN A 313 -17.48 -40.33 -5.81
C ASN A 313 -18.78 -40.96 -5.27
N SER A 314 -18.67 -42.10 -4.58
CA SER A 314 -19.82 -42.82 -4.00
C SER A 314 -20.60 -42.01 -2.95
N ASP A 315 -19.97 -41.00 -2.35
CA ASP A 315 -20.57 -40.12 -1.34
C ASP A 315 -21.21 -38.86 -1.96
N GLY A 316 -21.19 -38.74 -3.30
CA GLY A 316 -21.79 -37.61 -4.01
C GLY A 316 -20.89 -36.36 -4.09
N LEU A 317 -19.61 -36.46 -3.72
CA LEU A 317 -18.64 -35.37 -3.74
C LEU A 317 -17.76 -35.40 -5.01
N PRO A 318 -17.35 -34.24 -5.53
CA PRO A 318 -16.48 -34.16 -6.70
C PRO A 318 -15.02 -34.56 -6.37
N MET A 319 -14.42 -35.33 -7.27
CA MET A 319 -13.04 -35.83 -7.23
C MET A 319 -12.32 -35.55 -8.54
N CYS A 320 -11.11 -35.01 -8.44
CA CYS A 320 -10.30 -34.65 -9.61
C CYS A 320 -9.26 -35.69 -9.97
N LYS A 321 -9.16 -35.99 -11.27
CA LYS A 321 -8.05 -36.72 -11.87
C LYS A 321 -7.15 -35.74 -12.62
N CYS A 322 -5.99 -35.45 -12.03
CA CYS A 322 -5.08 -34.43 -12.54
C CYS A 322 -4.31 -34.85 -13.79
N ASN A 323 -4.03 -33.87 -14.64
CA ASN A 323 -3.08 -34.00 -15.73
C ASN A 323 -1.64 -34.16 -15.16
N LYS A 324 -0.75 -34.81 -15.92
CA LYS A 324 0.55 -35.32 -15.44
C LYS A 324 1.49 -34.32 -14.75
N THR A 325 1.26 -33.01 -14.88
CA THR A 325 2.10 -31.94 -14.31
C THR A 325 1.46 -31.22 -13.12
N PHE A 326 0.24 -31.57 -12.73
CA PHE A 326 -0.51 -30.91 -11.66
C PHE A 326 -0.88 -31.91 -10.56
N VAL A 327 -0.88 -31.45 -9.32
CA VAL A 327 -1.23 -32.23 -8.13
C VAL A 327 -2.11 -31.39 -7.20
N GLY A 328 -2.70 -32.05 -6.20
CA GLY A 328 -3.62 -31.45 -5.23
C GLY A 328 -5.05 -31.95 -5.44
N PRO A 329 -5.93 -31.78 -4.44
CA PRO A 329 -7.33 -32.23 -4.49
C PRO A 329 -8.12 -31.66 -5.68
N ARG A 330 -7.70 -30.52 -6.25
CA ARG A 330 -8.33 -29.86 -7.40
C ARG A 330 -7.37 -29.64 -8.58
N CYS A 331 -6.18 -30.26 -8.57
CA CYS A 331 -5.13 -30.10 -9.58
C CYS A 331 -4.60 -28.67 -9.71
N GLU A 332 -4.50 -27.99 -8.58
CA GLU A 332 -4.20 -26.56 -8.47
C GLU A 332 -2.70 -26.25 -8.42
N THR A 333 -1.88 -27.22 -8.02
CA THR A 333 -0.45 -27.00 -7.79
C THR A 333 0.33 -27.60 -8.95
N ASN A 334 1.21 -26.82 -9.56
CA ASN A 334 2.26 -27.34 -10.45
C ASN A 334 3.57 -27.45 -9.63
N PRO A 335 3.94 -28.64 -9.14
CA PRO A 335 5.14 -28.82 -8.32
C PRO A 335 6.43 -28.58 -9.08
N CYS A 336 6.38 -28.55 -10.41
CA CYS A 336 7.54 -28.37 -11.27
C CYS A 336 7.86 -26.90 -11.56
N LYS A 337 6.96 -25.97 -11.25
CA LYS A 337 7.20 -24.53 -11.46
C LYS A 337 8.32 -24.07 -10.52
N ASP A 338 9.40 -23.55 -11.10
CA ASP A 338 10.60 -23.04 -10.41
C ASP A 338 11.30 -24.06 -9.48
N TYR A 339 10.93 -25.35 -9.57
CA TYR A 339 11.52 -26.40 -8.75
C TYR A 339 12.86 -26.84 -9.32
N CYS A 340 12.92 -27.21 -10.61
CA CYS A 340 14.18 -27.51 -11.28
C CYS A 340 14.84 -26.23 -11.77
N LEU A 341 16.14 -26.09 -11.49
CA LEU A 341 16.95 -24.94 -11.87
C LEU A 341 17.77 -25.26 -13.14
N HIS A 342 18.30 -24.22 -13.78
CA HIS A 342 19.12 -24.32 -14.99
C HIS A 342 18.48 -25.21 -16.08
N ASP A 343 19.17 -26.29 -16.48
CA ASP A 343 18.78 -27.25 -17.53
C ASP A 343 17.92 -28.41 -16.99
N GLY A 344 17.44 -28.33 -15.76
CA GLY A 344 16.68 -29.40 -15.12
C GLY A 344 15.30 -29.61 -15.75
N GLN A 345 15.07 -30.79 -16.34
CA GLN A 345 13.76 -31.20 -16.83
C GLN A 345 12.95 -31.83 -15.68
N CYS A 346 11.82 -31.22 -15.32
CA CYS A 346 10.98 -31.71 -14.24
C CYS A 346 10.01 -32.80 -14.70
N SER A 347 9.87 -33.85 -13.88
CA SER A 347 8.86 -34.89 -14.02
C SER A 347 8.25 -35.23 -12.65
N ILE A 348 6.99 -35.64 -12.61
CA ILE A 348 6.32 -35.98 -11.35
C ILE A 348 6.33 -37.50 -11.16
N GLN A 349 6.92 -37.97 -10.06
CA GLN A 349 6.91 -39.37 -9.64
C GLN A 349 6.38 -39.46 -8.21
N ASN A 350 5.38 -40.31 -7.96
CA ASN A 350 4.74 -40.46 -6.64
C ASN A 350 4.34 -39.11 -6.01
N GLU A 351 3.68 -38.25 -6.78
CA GLU A 351 3.21 -36.91 -6.38
C GLU A 351 4.31 -35.91 -5.98
N LYS A 352 5.60 -36.26 -6.17
CA LYS A 352 6.73 -35.36 -5.91
C LYS A 352 7.45 -34.97 -7.21
N PRO A 353 7.91 -33.71 -7.33
CA PRO A 353 8.71 -33.28 -8.47
C PRO A 353 10.10 -33.90 -8.39
N VAL A 354 10.58 -34.44 -9.51
CA VAL A 354 11.91 -35.02 -9.69
C VAL A 354 12.56 -34.35 -10.89
N CYS A 355 13.74 -33.78 -10.68
CA CYS A 355 14.52 -33.12 -11.72
C CYS A 355 15.46 -34.10 -12.40
N LYS A 356 15.49 -34.08 -13.73
CA LYS A 356 16.51 -34.74 -14.53
C LYS A 356 17.43 -33.67 -15.11
N CYS A 357 18.66 -33.63 -14.62
CA CYS A 357 19.68 -32.68 -15.07
C CYS A 357 20.45 -33.25 -16.28
N LYS A 358 20.72 -32.43 -17.28
CA LYS A 358 21.50 -32.78 -18.48
C LYS A 358 22.98 -32.40 -18.31
N TYR A 359 23.26 -31.23 -17.74
CA TYR A 359 24.58 -30.63 -17.55
C TYR A 359 24.80 -30.04 -16.15
N SER A 360 23.77 -29.95 -15.32
CA SER A 360 23.90 -29.57 -13.91
C SER A 360 23.84 -30.80 -13.00
N GLU A 361 24.28 -30.64 -11.76
CA GLU A 361 24.27 -31.63 -10.69
C GLU A 361 23.41 -31.14 -9.53
N GLY A 362 23.01 -32.08 -8.68
CA GLY A 362 22.15 -31.82 -7.52
C GLY A 362 20.71 -32.26 -7.73
N SER A 363 19.96 -32.27 -6.62
CA SER A 363 18.58 -32.78 -6.59
C SER A 363 17.59 -31.92 -7.38
N ARG A 364 17.95 -30.66 -7.59
CA ARG A 364 17.19 -29.63 -8.31
C ARG A 364 18.00 -29.02 -9.46
N CYS A 365 19.12 -29.63 -9.87
CA CYS A 365 20.03 -29.09 -10.89
C CYS A 365 20.62 -27.73 -10.50
N GLU A 366 20.87 -27.54 -9.20
CA GLU A 366 21.34 -26.31 -8.58
C GLU A 366 22.83 -26.04 -8.83
N SER A 367 23.62 -27.08 -9.03
CA SER A 367 25.07 -26.97 -9.23
C SER A 367 25.40 -27.09 -10.71
N LEU A 368 25.93 -26.05 -11.35
CA LEU A 368 26.42 -26.17 -12.73
C LEU A 368 27.62 -27.14 -12.73
N SER A 369 27.52 -28.26 -13.47
CA SER A 369 28.69 -29.14 -13.61
C SER A 369 29.77 -28.41 -14.41
N ASN A 370 31.02 -28.76 -14.10
CA ASN A 370 32.26 -28.13 -14.53
C ASN A 370 32.17 -27.50 -15.94
N THR A 371 32.29 -26.16 -16.01
CA THR A 371 32.19 -25.30 -17.21
C THR A 371 33.04 -25.76 -18.42
N THR A 372 34.01 -26.63 -18.17
CA THR A 372 34.83 -27.32 -19.18
C THR A 372 33.99 -28.18 -20.13
N VAL A 373 32.96 -28.89 -19.64
CA VAL A 373 32.10 -29.78 -20.44
C VAL A 373 31.14 -29.00 -21.35
N LEU A 374 30.66 -27.83 -20.89
CA LEU A 374 29.81 -26.94 -21.68
C LEU A 374 30.56 -26.34 -22.90
N CYS A 375 31.84 -25.98 -22.73
CA CYS A 375 32.66 -25.50 -23.84
C CYS A 375 33.00 -26.59 -24.86
N GLU A 376 33.17 -27.86 -24.44
CA GLU A 376 33.40 -28.98 -25.37
C GLU A 376 32.18 -29.25 -26.26
N ILE A 377 30.97 -29.15 -25.72
CA ILE A 377 29.71 -29.33 -26.47
C ILE A 377 29.47 -28.16 -27.42
N PHE A 378 29.71 -26.92 -26.97
CA PHE A 378 29.62 -25.73 -27.81
C PHE A 378 30.58 -25.81 -29.01
N CYS A 379 31.82 -26.25 -28.80
CA CYS A 379 32.80 -26.43 -29.86
C CYS A 379 32.58 -27.67 -30.74
N ALA A 380 31.74 -28.62 -30.33
CA ALA A 380 31.41 -29.83 -31.09
C ALA A 380 30.21 -29.65 -32.05
N ASN A 381 29.57 -28.47 -32.09
CA ASN A 381 28.48 -28.09 -33.02
C ASN A 381 27.31 -29.10 -33.09
N THR A 382 26.67 -29.39 -31.96
CA THR A 382 25.47 -30.26 -31.97
C THR A 382 24.18 -29.65 -31.42
N GLU A 383 24.17 -28.54 -30.67
CA GLU A 383 22.93 -27.86 -30.22
C GLU A 383 23.18 -26.42 -29.70
N SER A 384 22.17 -25.54 -29.76
CA SER A 384 22.24 -24.17 -29.23
C SER A 384 22.09 -24.16 -27.69
N VAL A 385 23.08 -23.58 -26.99
CA VAL A 385 23.13 -23.54 -25.51
C VAL A 385 22.22 -22.42 -24.95
N PRO A 386 21.43 -22.65 -23.88
CA PRO A 386 20.59 -21.63 -23.27
C PRO A 386 21.40 -20.49 -22.64
N THR A 387 20.95 -19.25 -22.88
CA THR A 387 21.50 -18.01 -22.33
C THR A 387 21.24 -17.91 -20.82
N SER A 388 22.13 -18.45 -19.99
CA SER A 388 22.22 -18.08 -18.57
C SER A 388 23.64 -18.04 -18.00
N VAL A 389 24.67 -17.97 -18.85
CA VAL A 389 26.06 -17.80 -18.40
C VAL A 389 26.58 -16.45 -18.88
N ALA A 390 26.49 -15.43 -18.03
CA ALA A 390 26.87 -14.06 -18.38
C ALA A 390 28.39 -13.81 -18.41
N THR A 391 29.27 -14.81 -18.19
CA THR A 391 30.71 -14.56 -17.96
C THR A 391 31.68 -15.57 -18.57
N ALA A 392 31.27 -16.45 -19.50
CA ALA A 392 32.19 -17.43 -20.11
C ALA A 392 32.20 -17.35 -21.64
N THR A 393 33.34 -16.96 -22.21
CA THR A 393 33.65 -17.07 -23.65
C THR A 393 34.49 -18.33 -23.92
N CYS A 394 33.93 -19.31 -24.61
CA CYS A 394 34.65 -20.51 -25.07
C CYS A 394 35.43 -20.22 -26.36
N ARG A 395 36.68 -20.68 -26.47
CA ARG A 395 37.51 -20.54 -27.69
C ARG A 395 37.77 -21.93 -28.29
N CYS A 396 37.22 -22.17 -29.47
CA CYS A 396 37.35 -23.46 -30.16
C CYS A 396 38.59 -23.45 -31.06
N ALA A 397 39.49 -24.43 -30.89
CA ALA A 397 40.65 -24.59 -31.77
C ALA A 397 40.26 -25.43 -33.00
N GLU A 398 40.55 -24.92 -34.21
CA GLU A 398 40.11 -25.55 -35.48
C GLU A 398 40.75 -26.89 -35.81
N GLU A 399 41.79 -27.37 -35.10
CA GLU A 399 42.57 -28.52 -35.57
C GLU A 399 42.64 -29.76 -34.67
N ARG A 400 42.00 -29.79 -33.48
CA ARG A 400 41.82 -31.07 -32.76
C ARG A 400 40.49 -31.13 -32.03
N LYS A 401 39.62 -32.03 -32.51
CA LYS A 401 38.47 -32.52 -31.74
C LYS A 401 38.95 -33.02 -30.37
N GLY A 402 38.52 -32.36 -29.31
CA GLY A 402 38.68 -32.82 -27.92
C GLY A 402 39.63 -32.03 -27.02
N PHE A 403 40.04 -30.81 -27.36
CA PHE A 403 40.78 -29.96 -26.41
C PHE A 403 40.20 -28.53 -26.38
N ALA A 404 39.46 -28.22 -25.33
CA ALA A 404 39.01 -26.86 -25.01
C ALA A 404 39.89 -26.30 -23.88
N GLN A 405 40.47 -25.11 -24.07
CA GLN A 405 41.22 -24.42 -23.02
C GLN A 405 40.44 -23.19 -22.54
N MET A 406 40.24 -23.11 -21.23
CA MET A 406 39.64 -21.96 -20.56
C MET A 406 40.56 -20.75 -20.72
N VAL A 407 40.05 -19.66 -21.27
CA VAL A 407 40.62 -18.33 -21.06
C VAL A 407 39.77 -17.68 -19.98
N THR A 408 40.27 -17.67 -18.75
CA THR A 408 39.71 -16.86 -17.68
C THR A 408 40.00 -15.40 -17.99
N PHE A 409 39.02 -14.64 -18.48
CA PHE A 409 38.96 -13.23 -18.08
C PHE A 409 38.42 -13.24 -16.66
N ARG A 410 39.37 -13.25 -15.72
CA ARG A 410 39.10 -12.86 -14.35
C ARG A 410 38.60 -11.42 -14.45
N GLU A 411 37.36 -11.15 -14.04
CA GLU A 411 37.00 -9.79 -13.64
C GLU A 411 37.97 -9.39 -12.53
N ASN A 412 39.06 -8.73 -12.93
CA ASN A 412 39.93 -7.86 -12.15
C ASN A 412 41.05 -7.35 -13.06
N ASP A 413 40.70 -6.56 -14.08
CA ASP A 413 41.71 -5.83 -14.87
C ASP A 413 41.44 -4.32 -15.00
N GLU A 414 40.50 -3.77 -14.21
CA GLU A 414 40.45 -2.30 -14.01
C GLU A 414 41.27 -1.83 -12.80
N TYR A 415 41.55 -2.68 -11.81
CA TYR A 415 42.33 -2.29 -10.62
C TYR A 415 43.85 -2.43 -10.79
N GLY A 416 44.33 -3.21 -11.77
CA GLY A 416 45.76 -3.48 -11.97
C GLY A 416 46.58 -2.27 -12.42
N THR A 417 45.98 -1.42 -13.26
CA THR A 417 46.59 -0.15 -13.71
C THR A 417 46.28 1.01 -12.76
N LEU A 418 45.12 1.01 -12.09
CA LEU A 418 44.75 2.07 -11.14
C LEU A 418 45.55 2.01 -9.83
N LEU A 419 45.89 0.83 -9.29
CA LEU A 419 46.67 0.72 -8.06
C LEU A 419 48.06 1.39 -8.12
N PRO A 420 48.90 1.16 -9.16
CA PRO A 420 50.19 1.84 -9.27
C PRO A 420 50.03 3.34 -9.51
N ILE A 421 48.97 3.78 -10.20
CA ILE A 421 48.68 5.20 -10.41
C ILE A 421 48.28 5.87 -9.09
N PHE A 422 47.38 5.28 -8.31
CA PHE A 422 47.00 5.79 -6.98
C PHE A 422 48.19 5.77 -6.01
N SER A 423 49.00 4.71 -6.04
CA SER A 423 50.26 4.63 -5.28
C SER A 423 51.21 5.78 -5.63
N ALA A 424 51.41 6.05 -6.92
CA ALA A 424 52.24 7.18 -7.37
C ALA A 424 51.68 8.54 -6.93
N PHE A 425 50.36 8.74 -7.04
CA PHE A 425 49.71 9.97 -6.57
C PHE A 425 49.86 10.18 -5.07
N VAL A 426 49.71 9.13 -4.27
CA VAL A 426 49.91 9.19 -2.81
C VAL A 426 51.37 9.51 -2.47
N CYS A 427 52.34 8.89 -3.16
CA CYS A 427 53.76 9.21 -2.98
C CYS A 427 54.09 10.67 -3.33
N VAL A 428 53.52 11.21 -4.42
CA VAL A 428 53.70 12.61 -4.81
C VAL A 428 53.07 13.55 -3.78
N LEU A 429 51.87 13.24 -3.28
CA LEU A 429 51.21 14.01 -2.23
C LEU A 429 52.03 14.04 -0.93
N VAL A 430 52.58 12.89 -0.52
CA VAL A 430 53.45 12.82 0.67
C VAL A 430 54.72 13.64 0.46
N LEU A 431 55.35 13.59 -0.72
CA LEU A 431 56.52 14.42 -1.02
C LEU A 431 56.18 15.92 -1.00
N VAL A 432 55.04 16.33 -1.56
CA VAL A 432 54.57 17.72 -1.51
C VAL A 432 54.34 18.15 -0.06
N ILE A 433 53.73 17.31 0.78
CA ILE A 433 53.53 17.60 2.20
C ILE A 433 54.88 17.73 2.91
N ILE A 434 55.85 16.85 2.66
CA ILE A 434 57.20 16.94 3.25
C ILE A 434 57.89 18.25 2.83
N VAL A 435 57.82 18.62 1.55
CA VAL A 435 58.39 19.86 1.02
C VAL A 435 57.71 21.09 1.63
N LEU A 436 56.38 21.11 1.70
CA LEU A 436 55.62 22.18 2.34
C LEU A 436 55.94 22.28 3.83
N SER A 437 56.05 21.15 4.54
CA SER A 437 56.42 21.12 5.96
C SER A 437 57.85 21.62 6.18
N TYR A 438 58.78 21.30 5.27
CA TYR A 438 60.13 21.87 5.24
C TYR A 438 60.10 23.39 5.02
N TYR A 439 59.33 23.88 4.05
CA TYR A 439 59.22 25.32 3.79
C TYR A 439 58.53 26.07 4.92
N VAL A 440 57.46 25.52 5.51
CA VAL A 440 56.80 26.09 6.69
C VAL A 440 57.76 26.14 7.89
N ASN A 441 58.57 25.10 8.10
CA ASN A 441 59.59 25.11 9.16
C ASN A 441 60.78 26.05 8.86
N LYS A 442 61.16 26.21 7.58
CA LYS A 442 62.21 27.14 7.13
C LYS A 442 61.76 28.60 7.25
N PHE A 443 60.52 28.92 6.85
CA PHE A 443 59.93 30.25 6.94
C PHE A 443 59.35 30.58 8.34
N ARG A 444 59.28 29.61 9.26
CA ARG A 444 59.00 29.85 10.69
C ARG A 444 60.12 30.57 11.43
N ARG A 445 61.31 30.75 10.84
CA ARG A 445 62.34 31.65 11.39
C ARG A 445 61.98 33.11 11.10
N ARG A 446 61.22 33.73 12.00
CA ARG A 446 60.88 35.17 11.97
C ARG A 446 62.13 36.06 11.92
N PRO A 447 62.22 37.08 11.05
CA PRO A 447 63.13 38.20 11.24
C PRO A 447 62.63 39.08 12.40
N ARG A 448 63.52 39.43 13.34
CA ARG A 448 63.23 40.31 14.48
C ARG A 448 63.09 41.76 14.01
N ILE A 449 61.85 42.22 13.79
CA ILE A 449 61.56 43.63 13.55
C ILE A 449 61.52 44.36 14.90
N LYS A 450 62.50 45.23 15.16
CA LYS A 450 62.48 46.19 16.27
C LYS A 450 61.56 47.36 15.90
N LYS A 451 60.36 47.45 16.47
CA LYS A 451 59.53 48.66 16.37
C LYS A 451 59.88 49.63 17.51
N ARG A 452 60.37 50.80 17.15
CA ARG A 452 60.61 51.96 18.02
C ARG A 452 59.34 52.81 17.99
N PHE A 453 58.65 52.94 19.13
CA PHE A 453 57.50 53.83 19.26
C PHE A 453 58.00 55.23 19.66
N VAL A 454 57.70 56.24 18.85
CA VAL A 454 57.87 57.65 19.21
C VAL A 454 56.50 58.15 19.63
N VAL A 455 56.35 58.47 20.92
CA VAL A 455 55.16 59.10 21.48
C VAL A 455 55.38 60.60 21.45
N SER A 456 54.65 61.35 20.63
CA SER A 456 54.58 62.81 20.79
C SER A 456 53.51 63.14 21.82
N LYS A 457 53.89 63.94 22.82
CA LYS A 457 52.97 64.59 23.76
C LYS A 457 52.14 65.62 23.00
N GLY A 458 50.83 65.43 22.98
CA GLY A 458 49.87 66.35 22.37
C GLY A 458 48.77 65.55 21.70
N GLY A 459 47.59 65.52 22.31
CA GLY A 459 46.48 64.67 21.88
C GLY A 459 45.95 65.00 20.47
N VAL A 460 45.19 64.02 19.97
CA VAL A 460 44.37 63.97 18.74
C VAL A 460 45.11 63.54 17.47
N THR A 461 44.71 62.38 16.93
CA THR A 461 44.73 62.06 15.49
C THR A 461 43.50 61.19 15.14
N PRO A 462 43.00 61.25 13.88
CA PRO A 462 41.59 61.48 13.61
C PRO A 462 40.87 60.38 12.82
N LEU A 463 39.54 60.41 12.91
CA LEU A 463 38.56 59.76 12.02
C LEU A 463 38.75 60.18 10.55
N THR A 464 38.66 59.22 9.61
CA THR A 464 38.17 59.34 8.20
C THR A 464 38.02 57.90 7.66
N SER A 465 37.08 57.48 6.82
CA SER A 465 35.77 57.93 6.33
C SER A 465 35.21 56.77 5.48
N ARG A 466 33.95 56.36 5.70
CA ARG A 466 33.22 55.35 4.90
C ARG A 466 32.33 56.06 3.85
N PRO A 467 32.26 55.65 2.57
CA PRO A 467 31.22 56.13 1.66
C PRO A 467 29.92 55.34 1.87
N GLN A 468 28.79 56.05 1.87
CA GLN A 468 27.44 55.49 1.79
C GLN A 468 26.89 55.62 0.36
N LEU A 469 26.03 54.69 -0.03
CA LEU A 469 24.98 54.78 -1.06
C LEU A 469 23.99 53.62 -0.82
N PRO A 470 22.72 53.72 -1.25
CA PRO A 470 21.59 53.89 -0.35
C PRO A 470 20.59 52.71 -0.34
N ASP A 471 19.64 52.85 0.59
CA ASP A 471 18.61 51.90 1.01
C ASP A 471 17.73 51.30 -0.09
N ASN A 472 17.29 50.07 0.19
CA ASN A 472 16.38 49.17 -0.54
C ASN A 472 16.99 48.26 -1.59
N GLN A 473 17.65 47.18 -1.15
CA GLN A 473 17.51 45.88 -1.80
C GLN A 473 17.99 44.72 -0.91
N CYS A 474 17.13 43.71 -0.72
CA CYS A 474 17.54 42.36 -0.35
C CYS A 474 18.32 41.75 -1.53
N GLU A 475 19.46 41.13 -1.26
CA GLU A 475 20.00 40.09 -2.14
C GLU A 475 20.41 38.89 -1.29
N ILE A 476 19.67 37.81 -1.50
CA ILE A 476 19.99 36.45 -1.06
C ILE A 476 20.71 35.81 -2.25
N THR A 477 21.94 35.33 -2.05
CA THR A 477 22.50 34.31 -2.95
C THR A 477 22.45 32.97 -2.23
N ILE A 478 21.53 32.14 -2.71
CA ILE A 478 21.26 30.77 -2.26
C ILE A 478 22.46 29.88 -2.64
N GLU A 479 23.20 29.39 -1.65
CA GLU A 479 23.96 28.16 -1.80
C GLU A 479 23.00 26.98 -1.56
N ASN A 480 22.69 26.25 -2.63
CA ASN A 480 21.97 24.98 -2.54
C ASN A 480 22.85 23.96 -1.82
N CYS A 481 22.28 23.47 -0.72
CA CYS A 481 22.71 22.33 0.06
C CYS A 481 23.02 21.09 -0.80
N CYS A 482 24.07 20.37 -0.41
CA CYS A 482 24.09 18.91 -0.48
C CYS A 482 25.12 18.34 0.52
N ASN A 483 24.81 18.32 1.82
CA ASN A 483 24.93 17.11 2.66
C ASN A 483 24.66 17.39 4.16
N MET A 484 23.54 16.83 4.61
CA MET A 484 23.16 16.37 5.95
C MET A 484 23.99 16.78 7.18
N ASN A 485 23.37 17.56 8.08
CA ASN A 485 22.85 17.12 9.39
C ASN A 485 22.61 18.35 10.26
N ILE A 486 21.35 18.82 10.31
CA ILE A 486 20.90 19.79 11.31
C ILE A 486 20.70 19.05 12.63
N CYS A 487 21.45 19.48 13.64
CA CYS A 487 21.10 19.30 15.05
C CYS A 487 20.27 20.53 15.45
N GLU A 488 18.99 20.35 15.75
CA GLU A 488 18.21 21.32 16.51
C GLU A 488 18.27 20.96 17.99
N THR A 489 18.95 21.77 18.79
CA THR A 489 18.57 21.99 20.18
C THR A 489 18.56 23.50 20.48
N PRO A 490 17.58 24.01 21.24
CA PRO A 490 17.32 25.43 21.38
C PRO A 490 18.27 26.05 22.43
N CYS A 491 19.04 27.06 22.04
CA CYS A 491 19.75 27.89 23.00
C CYS A 491 18.77 28.87 23.66
N PHE A 492 18.39 28.53 24.89
CA PHE A 492 17.83 29.44 25.89
C PHE A 492 18.81 30.61 26.12
N GLU A 493 18.35 31.86 26.06
CA GLU A 493 19.11 33.02 26.51
C GLU A 493 18.99 33.17 28.04
N PRO A 494 20.09 33.14 28.81
CA PRO A 494 20.10 33.65 30.18
C PRO A 494 20.45 35.14 30.19
N LYS A 495 19.65 35.92 30.92
CA LYS A 495 19.82 37.36 31.15
C LYS A 495 21.20 37.67 31.72
N LEU A 496 21.96 38.53 31.03
CA LEU A 496 23.19 39.13 31.53
C LEU A 496 22.88 40.06 32.70
N CYS A 497 23.15 39.59 33.92
CA CYS A 497 23.23 40.44 35.11
C CYS A 497 24.59 41.15 35.13
N THR A 498 24.53 42.48 35.21
CA THR A 498 25.63 43.42 35.42
C THR A 498 26.30 43.23 36.79
N ALA A 499 27.63 43.19 36.84
CA ALA A 499 28.40 43.32 38.08
C ALA A 499 29.20 44.65 38.09
N PRO A 500 29.10 45.46 39.18
CA PRO A 500 29.73 46.77 39.34
C PRO A 500 31.18 46.68 39.91
N PRO A 501 31.91 47.82 40.06
CA PRO A 501 33.34 47.90 39.79
C PRO A 501 34.23 47.75 41.03
N GLY A 502 35.46 47.29 40.78
CA GLY A 502 36.66 47.67 41.53
C GLY A 502 36.91 46.88 42.82
N THR A 503 37.99 46.10 42.84
CA THR A 503 38.95 46.11 43.96
C THR A 503 40.25 45.42 43.56
N ASN A 504 41.34 46.11 43.91
CA ASN A 504 42.72 45.66 43.83
C ASN A 504 42.96 44.46 44.75
N GLY A 505 43.75 43.49 44.30
CA GLY A 505 44.22 42.43 45.18
C GLY A 505 45.05 41.40 44.46
N THR A 506 46.37 41.59 44.45
CA THR A 506 47.34 40.54 44.18
C THR A 506 47.07 39.31 45.06
N LYS A 507 47.04 38.11 44.48
CA LYS A 507 47.86 36.97 44.93
C LYS A 507 47.58 35.71 44.11
N LYS A 508 48.69 35.11 43.74
CA LYS A 508 48.89 33.68 43.51
C LYS A 508 48.42 32.92 44.74
N GLU A 509 47.19 32.42 44.74
CA GLU A 509 46.66 31.37 45.61
C GLU A 509 45.21 31.12 45.22
N GLU A 510 44.96 30.04 44.47
CA GLU A 510 43.76 29.20 44.57
C GLU A 510 43.99 27.99 43.65
N LYS A 511 44.92 27.15 44.10
CA LYS A 511 44.96 25.73 43.78
C LYS A 511 44.36 25.04 45.00
N ASN A 512 43.05 24.79 44.96
CA ASN A 512 42.25 23.83 45.73
C ASN A 512 40.78 24.24 45.58
N SER A 513 39.88 23.28 45.28
CA SER A 513 38.46 23.45 44.88
C SER A 513 38.34 23.55 43.35
N LEU A 514 37.94 22.55 42.56
CA LEU A 514 37.05 21.42 42.78
C LEU A 514 37.53 20.20 41.98
N LEU A 515 37.91 19.14 42.68
CA LEU A 515 37.72 17.78 42.21
C LEU A 515 36.28 17.39 42.54
N ASP A 516 35.67 16.70 41.59
CA ASP A 516 34.74 15.59 41.77
C ASP A 516 33.52 15.79 42.68
N ASN A 517 32.36 15.89 42.04
CA ASN A 517 31.42 14.77 42.08
C ASN A 517 30.42 14.89 40.92
N MET A 518 30.80 14.31 39.78
CA MET A 518 29.88 13.46 39.03
C MET A 518 30.02 12.06 39.61
N GLU A 519 28.94 11.50 40.15
CA GLU A 519 28.53 10.09 40.03
C GLU A 519 27.45 9.82 41.10
N GLU A 520 26.20 9.65 40.67
CA GLU A 520 25.55 8.33 40.73
C GLU A 520 24.09 8.39 40.22
N ASN A 521 23.84 7.47 39.29
CA ASN A 521 22.69 6.55 39.23
C ASN A 521 21.30 7.06 38.78
N SER A 522 21.01 6.70 37.52
CA SER A 522 19.95 5.75 37.10
C SER A 522 18.63 5.72 37.87
N TRP A 523 17.54 5.80 37.11
CA TRP A 523 16.59 4.68 36.95
C TRP A 523 16.15 4.57 35.50
#